data_AF-A0A9D9U3D2-F1
#
_entry.id   AF-A0A9D9U3D2-F1
#
_cell.length_a   1.000
_cell.length_b   1.000
_cell.length_c   1.000
_cell.angle_alpha   90.00
_cell.angle_beta   90.00
_cell.angle_gamma   90.00
#
_symmetry.space_group_name_H-M   'P 1'
#
loop_
_entity.id
_entity.type
_entity.pdbx_description
1 polymer ?
#
loop_
_entity_poly.entity_id
_entity_poly.type
_entity_poly.pdbx_seq_one_letter_code
_entity_poly.pdbx_strand_id
1 'polypeptide(L)'
;MDNFGIAPAIAACLRRIFDSTPAIERVWIYGSRARGDHREASDIDLAVDAPDLDESAFSQLWAAIQDAGLIYDIDVLQWQRTGNHDLRERIARDRKLFWSPRRYAADTAAIGTVSLKEFQSEVLQTLGDYLSELAKHRDQAERAAEALRIAELDVPDDLADYPRKTWDALRKTGRLPPAFAEQPYSSRFDGAGRPIPNLCLKLPTGGGKTLLAAAGVARVFSSWLRRSTGLVLWVVPNEAIYRQTWKALSDRDHPYRQILNVAGAGRVKILDKNAPLTRLDTDSHLCVMLLMLQSAARKSKETLRFFRDRGSVLGFLPREDDIDAHWELLRQVPNLDAYAPWGMSAEQARAQKGSIVKSSLGNAMRLIRPMVVIDEGHHAYSDTALKTLDGFNPSLMLELSATPRVASARASGSNILVDVRGTALDEAEMIKLPIQVDIKRWNDWQSCLTAAVHQLDALQREADALHAECARYIRPILLVQVERTGRDMRDAGFIHADDAKAFLLQLGFHERQIAIKTAETDELKQPENIDLLAPGCEIRAIITKQAL
;
A
#
# COMPACT_ATOMS: atom_id res chain seq x y z
N MET A 1 -31.33 10.60 -2.33
CA MET A 1 -31.43 9.98 -3.67
C MET A 1 -32.88 10.04 -4.07
N ASP A 2 -33.17 10.60 -5.23
CA ASP A 2 -34.53 10.57 -5.78
C ASP A 2 -34.94 9.11 -6.00
N ASN A 3 -36.11 8.73 -5.47
CA ASN A 3 -36.62 7.36 -5.61
C ASN A 3 -37.46 7.18 -6.88
N PHE A 4 -37.54 8.18 -7.77
CA PHE A 4 -38.24 8.11 -9.06
C PHE A 4 -39.70 7.60 -9.00
N GLY A 5 -40.39 7.87 -7.88
CA GLY A 5 -41.74 7.35 -7.63
C GLY A 5 -41.83 5.84 -7.39
N ILE A 6 -40.71 5.17 -7.14
CA ILE A 6 -40.60 3.74 -6.86
C ILE A 6 -40.56 3.54 -5.35
N ALA A 7 -41.35 2.60 -4.84
CA ALA A 7 -41.35 2.25 -3.42
C ALA A 7 -39.93 1.90 -2.94
N PRO A 8 -39.46 2.41 -1.77
CA PRO A 8 -38.09 2.22 -1.31
C PRO A 8 -37.63 0.75 -1.23
N ALA A 9 -38.53 -0.16 -0.85
CA ALA A 9 -38.26 -1.60 -0.79
C ALA A 9 -37.99 -2.21 -2.17
N ILE A 10 -38.74 -1.78 -3.19
CA ILE A 10 -38.59 -2.23 -4.58
C ILE A 10 -37.30 -1.68 -5.18
N ALA A 11 -37.01 -0.39 -4.97
CA ALA A 11 -35.75 0.21 -5.38
C ALA A 11 -34.55 -0.49 -4.72
N ALA A 12 -34.64 -0.82 -3.43
CA ALA A 12 -33.60 -1.58 -2.73
C ALA A 12 -33.44 -3.01 -3.25
N CYS A 13 -34.55 -3.67 -3.63
CA CYS A 13 -34.52 -5.00 -4.23
C CYS A 13 -33.78 -4.99 -5.58
N LEU A 14 -34.15 -4.09 -6.49
CA LEU A 14 -33.50 -3.94 -7.79
C LEU A 14 -32.01 -3.62 -7.66
N ARG A 15 -31.65 -2.68 -6.78
CA ARG A 15 -30.24 -2.33 -6.52
C ARG A 15 -29.42 -3.51 -6.00
N ARG A 16 -30.00 -4.39 -5.18
CA ARG A 16 -29.34 -5.61 -4.68
C ARG A 16 -29.11 -6.64 -5.79
N ILE A 17 -30.06 -6.77 -6.73
CA ILE A 17 -29.88 -7.62 -7.91
C ILE A 17 -28.71 -7.08 -8.74
N PHE A 18 -28.65 -5.78 -9.01
CA PHE A 18 -27.53 -5.17 -9.74
C PHE A 18 -26.19 -5.29 -9.00
N ASP A 19 -26.16 -5.13 -7.67
CA ASP A 19 -24.97 -5.36 -6.85
C ASP A 19 -24.43 -6.79 -6.97
N SER A 20 -25.29 -7.76 -7.27
CA SER A 20 -24.93 -9.17 -7.45
C SER A 20 -24.49 -9.52 -8.88
N THR A 21 -24.49 -8.56 -9.82
CA THR A 21 -24.11 -8.76 -11.23
C THR A 21 -22.83 -7.99 -11.57
N PRO A 22 -21.63 -8.62 -11.49
CA PRO A 22 -20.34 -7.90 -11.52
C PRO A 22 -20.01 -7.13 -12.81
N ALA A 23 -20.63 -7.49 -13.93
CA ALA A 23 -20.34 -6.92 -15.25
C ALA A 23 -21.18 -5.67 -15.60
N ILE A 24 -22.06 -5.22 -14.71
CA ILE A 24 -22.83 -3.99 -14.93
C ILE A 24 -22.01 -2.77 -14.49
N GLU A 25 -21.75 -1.84 -15.40
CA GLU A 25 -21.05 -0.58 -15.09
C GLU A 25 -21.98 0.45 -14.45
N ARG A 26 -23.24 0.52 -14.90
CA ARG A 26 -24.30 1.39 -14.37
C ARG A 26 -25.67 1.01 -14.93
N VAL A 27 -26.72 1.42 -14.22
CA VAL A 27 -28.11 1.31 -14.64
C VAL A 27 -28.75 2.69 -14.60
N TRP A 28 -29.34 3.08 -15.71
CA TRP A 28 -30.15 4.27 -15.81
C TRP A 28 -31.63 3.94 -15.74
N ILE A 29 -32.41 4.83 -15.15
CA ILE A 29 -33.86 4.88 -15.35
C ILE A 29 -34.14 5.88 -16.46
N TYR A 30 -35.05 5.56 -17.36
CA TYR A 30 -35.52 6.48 -18.40
C TYR A 30 -37.06 6.51 -18.41
N GLY A 31 -37.65 7.14 -19.42
CA GLY A 31 -39.11 7.16 -19.54
C GLY A 31 -39.81 8.06 -18.51
N SER A 32 -41.04 7.70 -18.16
CA SER A 32 -41.94 8.59 -17.40
C SER A 32 -41.44 8.89 -15.98
N ARG A 33 -40.84 7.88 -15.34
CA ARG A 33 -40.28 7.98 -13.99
C ARG A 33 -39.02 8.84 -13.94
N ALA A 34 -38.21 8.84 -15.00
CA ALA A 34 -37.04 9.70 -15.11
C ALA A 34 -37.43 11.18 -15.34
N ARG A 35 -38.41 11.44 -16.20
CA ARG A 35 -38.93 12.80 -16.48
C ARG A 35 -39.76 13.39 -15.34
N GLY A 36 -40.33 12.54 -14.48
CA GLY A 36 -41.18 12.97 -13.37
C GLY A 36 -42.64 13.17 -13.75
N ASP A 37 -43.06 12.73 -14.94
CA ASP A 37 -44.44 12.76 -15.45
C ASP A 37 -45.16 11.39 -15.27
N HIS A 38 -44.63 10.52 -14.41
CA HIS A 38 -45.16 9.20 -14.09
C HIS A 38 -46.46 9.23 -13.30
N ARG A 39 -47.24 8.15 -13.42
CA ARG A 39 -48.38 7.82 -12.56
C ARG A 39 -47.98 6.70 -11.60
N GLU A 40 -48.78 6.45 -10.58
CA GLU A 40 -48.49 5.39 -9.61
C GLU A 40 -48.30 4.02 -10.29
N ALA A 41 -49.14 3.71 -11.29
CA ALA A 41 -49.11 2.47 -12.06
C ALA A 41 -48.14 2.48 -13.26
N SER A 42 -47.31 3.52 -13.42
CA SER A 42 -46.34 3.54 -14.53
C SER A 42 -45.33 2.39 -14.42
N ASP A 43 -44.90 1.91 -15.57
CA ASP A 43 -43.78 0.99 -15.75
C ASP A 43 -42.45 1.56 -15.20
N ILE A 44 -41.49 0.66 -14.97
CA ILE A 44 -40.11 1.00 -14.63
C ILE A 44 -39.20 0.64 -15.82
N ASP A 45 -38.83 1.66 -16.56
CA ASP A 45 -37.94 1.58 -17.71
C ASP A 45 -36.45 1.68 -17.30
N LEU A 46 -35.68 0.60 -17.45
CA LEU A 46 -34.27 0.54 -17.09
C LEU A 46 -33.34 0.28 -18.30
N ALA A 47 -32.25 1.03 -18.36
CA ALA A 47 -31.18 0.83 -19.31
C ALA A 47 -29.90 0.39 -18.60
N VAL A 48 -29.44 -0.82 -18.91
CA VAL A 48 -28.26 -1.46 -18.30
C VAL A 48 -27.06 -1.23 -19.20
N ASP A 49 -26.08 -0.48 -18.70
CA ASP A 49 -24.78 -0.27 -19.35
C ASP A 49 -23.81 -1.35 -18.86
N ALA A 50 -23.56 -2.35 -19.70
CA ALA A 50 -22.77 -3.52 -19.36
C ALA A 50 -22.07 -4.08 -20.62
N PRO A 51 -20.93 -3.47 -21.02
CA PRO A 51 -20.26 -3.81 -22.26
C PRO A 51 -19.69 -5.24 -22.29
N ASP A 52 -19.30 -5.75 -21.13
CA ASP A 52 -18.69 -7.08 -20.97
C ASP A 52 -19.72 -8.16 -20.58
N LEU A 53 -21.01 -7.83 -20.54
CA LEU A 53 -22.08 -8.76 -20.16
C LEU A 53 -22.60 -9.54 -21.39
N ASP A 54 -22.40 -10.87 -21.37
CA ASP A 54 -22.91 -11.77 -22.40
C ASP A 54 -24.43 -12.03 -22.29
N GLU A 55 -25.01 -12.68 -23.31
CA GLU A 55 -26.47 -12.94 -23.37
C GLU A 55 -26.96 -13.87 -22.27
N SER A 56 -26.14 -14.84 -21.87
CA SER A 56 -26.48 -15.81 -20.82
C SER A 56 -26.58 -15.09 -19.48
N ALA A 57 -25.60 -14.25 -19.16
CA ALA A 57 -25.56 -13.45 -17.95
C ALA A 57 -26.67 -12.38 -17.94
N PHE A 58 -26.98 -11.76 -19.09
CA PHE A 58 -28.12 -10.85 -19.20
C PHE A 58 -29.46 -11.57 -18.98
N SER A 59 -29.61 -12.79 -19.50
CA SER A 59 -30.80 -13.62 -19.27
C SER A 59 -30.96 -14.01 -17.80
N GLN A 60 -29.86 -14.30 -17.09
CA GLN A 60 -29.87 -14.54 -15.65
C GLN A 60 -30.26 -13.31 -14.85
N LEU A 61 -29.75 -12.13 -15.23
CA LEU A 61 -30.14 -10.85 -14.65
C LEU A 61 -31.65 -10.61 -14.82
N TRP A 62 -32.16 -10.83 -16.03
CA TRP A 62 -33.59 -10.67 -16.32
C TRP A 62 -34.45 -11.64 -15.51
N ALA A 63 -34.07 -12.91 -15.43
CA ALA A 63 -34.76 -13.91 -14.61
C ALA A 63 -34.79 -13.51 -13.13
N ALA A 64 -33.67 -13.00 -12.57
CA ALA A 64 -33.61 -12.55 -11.18
C ALA A 64 -34.54 -11.35 -10.90
N ILE A 65 -34.79 -10.49 -11.88
CA ILE A 65 -35.73 -9.36 -11.76
C ILE A 65 -37.17 -9.85 -11.80
N GLN A 66 -37.49 -10.83 -12.67
CA GLN A 66 -38.82 -11.42 -12.77
C GLN A 66 -39.18 -12.24 -11.51
N ASP A 67 -38.22 -13.01 -10.98
CA ASP A 67 -38.39 -13.81 -9.77
C ASP A 67 -38.49 -12.97 -8.49
N ALA A 68 -38.20 -11.66 -8.56
CA ALA A 68 -38.28 -10.76 -7.41
C ALA A 68 -39.71 -10.40 -6.99
N GLY A 69 -40.73 -10.84 -7.74
CA GLY A 69 -42.15 -10.70 -7.37
C GLY A 69 -42.59 -9.23 -7.22
N LEU A 70 -42.08 -8.36 -8.09
CA LEU A 70 -42.29 -6.92 -8.00
C LEU A 70 -43.68 -6.53 -8.53
N ILE A 71 -44.29 -5.52 -7.90
CA ILE A 71 -45.67 -5.09 -8.21
C ILE A 71 -45.73 -4.26 -9.51
N TYR A 72 -44.61 -3.66 -9.93
CA TYR A 72 -44.55 -2.87 -11.15
C TYR A 72 -44.10 -3.73 -12.33
N ASP A 73 -44.62 -3.42 -13.52
CA ASP A 73 -44.03 -3.89 -14.77
C ASP A 73 -42.67 -3.21 -14.98
N ILE A 74 -41.65 -4.01 -15.31
CA ILE A 74 -40.25 -3.56 -15.42
C ILE A 74 -39.73 -3.98 -16.78
N ASP A 75 -39.29 -3.00 -17.56
CA ASP A 75 -38.64 -3.22 -18.86
C ASP A 75 -37.15 -2.93 -18.75
N VAL A 76 -36.31 -3.89 -19.16
CA VAL A 76 -34.85 -3.79 -19.07
C VAL A 76 -34.24 -3.95 -20.46
N LEU A 77 -33.50 -2.93 -20.91
CA LEU A 77 -32.72 -2.99 -22.14
C LEU A 77 -31.21 -3.04 -21.86
N GLN A 78 -30.48 -3.78 -22.69
CA GLN A 78 -29.02 -3.73 -22.73
C GLN A 78 -28.57 -2.58 -23.65
N TRP A 79 -27.87 -1.60 -23.07
CA TRP A 79 -27.50 -0.35 -23.73
C TRP A 79 -26.68 -0.58 -25.01
N GLN A 80 -25.74 -1.53 -24.98
CA GLN A 80 -24.84 -1.85 -26.09
C GLN A 80 -25.55 -2.49 -27.29
N ARG A 81 -26.67 -3.19 -27.05
CA ARG A 81 -27.32 -4.03 -28.06
C ARG A 81 -28.61 -3.43 -28.61
N THR A 82 -29.01 -2.26 -28.12
CA THR A 82 -30.19 -1.57 -28.61
C THR A 82 -29.91 -1.01 -30.01
N GLY A 83 -30.46 -1.67 -31.03
CA GLY A 83 -30.31 -1.28 -32.45
C GLY A 83 -31.21 -0.12 -32.90
N ASN A 84 -32.14 0.33 -32.06
CA ASN A 84 -33.04 1.44 -32.38
C ASN A 84 -32.38 2.79 -32.04
N HIS A 85 -31.97 3.51 -33.08
CA HIS A 85 -31.25 4.79 -32.96
C HIS A 85 -32.10 5.88 -32.27
N ASP A 86 -33.37 6.02 -32.65
CA ASP A 86 -34.28 7.03 -32.11
C ASP A 86 -34.56 6.80 -30.62
N LEU A 87 -34.73 5.53 -30.22
CA LEU A 87 -34.90 5.15 -28.82
C LEU A 87 -33.64 5.47 -28.01
N ARG A 88 -32.46 5.20 -28.56
CA ARG A 88 -31.17 5.47 -27.91
C ARG A 88 -30.96 6.97 -27.67
N GLU A 89 -31.31 7.82 -28.64
CA GLU A 89 -31.25 9.28 -28.48
C GLU A 89 -32.22 9.79 -27.42
N ARG A 90 -33.45 9.26 -27.38
CA ARG A 90 -34.43 9.60 -26.35
C ARG A 90 -33.96 9.20 -24.95
N ILE A 91 -33.43 7.99 -24.79
CA ILE A 91 -32.85 7.53 -23.52
C ILE A 91 -31.66 8.42 -23.14
N ALA A 92 -30.77 8.73 -24.08
CA ALA A 92 -29.61 9.58 -23.80
C ALA A 92 -30.01 10.98 -23.29
N ARG A 93 -31.13 11.52 -23.77
CA ARG A 93 -31.67 12.83 -23.36
C ARG A 93 -32.31 12.81 -21.98
N ASP A 94 -33.15 11.81 -21.69
CA ASP A 94 -34.04 11.83 -20.54
C ASP A 94 -33.56 10.96 -19.35
N ARG A 95 -32.52 10.13 -19.54
CA ARG A 95 -32.07 9.19 -18.52
C ARG A 95 -31.57 9.86 -17.24
N LYS A 96 -31.85 9.22 -16.11
CA LYS A 96 -31.27 9.55 -14.80
C LYS A 96 -30.57 8.32 -14.22
N LEU A 97 -29.54 8.54 -13.41
CA LEU A 97 -28.80 7.45 -12.78
C LEU A 97 -29.69 6.78 -11.73
N PHE A 98 -29.97 5.48 -11.90
CA PHE A 98 -30.78 4.69 -10.97
C PHE A 98 -29.91 3.89 -10.01
N TRP A 99 -28.86 3.28 -10.56
CA TRP A 99 -27.86 2.53 -9.84
C TRP A 99 -26.51 2.64 -10.55
N SER A 100 -25.45 2.67 -9.76
CA SER A 100 -24.10 2.36 -10.18
C SER A 100 -23.53 1.44 -9.11
N PRO A 101 -22.53 0.61 -9.42
CA PRO A 101 -21.83 -0.15 -8.40
C PRO A 101 -21.49 0.77 -7.24
N ARG A 102 -21.55 0.29 -6.00
CA ARG A 102 -21.06 1.03 -4.82
C ARG A 102 -19.54 1.24 -4.83
N ARG A 103 -18.93 1.30 -6.01
CA ARG A 103 -17.52 1.52 -6.25
C ARG A 103 -17.34 2.93 -6.82
N TYR A 104 -16.84 3.81 -5.96
CA TYR A 104 -16.05 4.99 -6.30
C TYR A 104 -16.75 6.14 -7.06
N ALA A 105 -17.61 6.84 -6.33
CA ALA A 105 -17.33 8.26 -6.10
C ALA A 105 -17.08 8.42 -4.59
N ALA A 106 -15.94 7.91 -4.12
CA ALA A 106 -15.38 8.48 -2.92
C ALA A 106 -15.06 9.92 -3.31
N ASP A 107 -15.82 10.87 -2.79
CA ASP A 107 -15.32 12.23 -2.67
C ASP A 107 -13.94 12.10 -2.01
N THR A 108 -12.90 12.40 -2.77
CA THR A 108 -11.50 12.09 -2.41
C THR A 108 -11.07 12.77 -1.11
N ALA A 109 -11.85 13.75 -0.64
CA ALA A 109 -11.66 14.42 0.64
C ALA A 109 -11.95 13.54 1.87
N ALA A 110 -12.73 12.46 1.75
CA ALA A 110 -13.18 11.63 2.87
C ALA A 110 -12.99 10.12 2.62
N ILE A 111 -11.74 9.65 2.73
CA ILE A 111 -11.47 8.20 2.78
C ILE A 111 -11.63 7.75 4.23
N GLY A 112 -12.84 7.32 4.61
CA GLY A 112 -13.20 6.99 6.00
C GLY A 112 -13.63 8.23 6.80
N THR A 113 -13.53 8.20 8.13
CA THR A 113 -13.85 9.37 9.00
C THR A 113 -12.75 10.45 8.99
N VAL A 114 -11.73 10.28 8.15
CA VAL A 114 -10.48 11.05 8.20
C VAL A 114 -10.52 12.15 7.14
N SER A 115 -10.54 13.40 7.59
CA SER A 115 -10.35 14.56 6.71
C SER A 115 -8.89 14.62 6.29
N LEU A 116 -8.61 14.43 5.00
CA LEU A 116 -7.28 14.63 4.46
C LEU A 116 -6.94 16.12 4.39
N LYS A 117 -5.67 16.46 4.57
CA LYS A 117 -5.16 17.80 4.28
C LYS A 117 -5.12 18.03 2.76
N GLU A 118 -5.04 19.29 2.34
CA GLU A 118 -5.05 19.66 0.91
C GLU A 118 -3.95 18.94 0.12
N PHE A 119 -2.68 19.07 0.54
CA PHE A 119 -1.57 18.40 -0.13
C PHE A 119 -1.73 16.87 -0.15
N GLN A 120 -2.35 16.26 0.87
CA GLN A 120 -2.60 14.82 0.91
C GLN A 120 -3.64 14.41 -0.14
N SER A 121 -4.65 15.24 -0.34
CA SER A 121 -5.66 15.04 -1.38
C SER A 121 -5.05 15.19 -2.78
N GLU A 122 -4.20 16.20 -2.98
CA GLU A 122 -3.46 16.42 -4.25
C GLU A 122 -2.53 15.25 -4.58
N VAL A 123 -1.84 14.69 -3.58
CA VAL A 123 -1.00 13.49 -3.74
C VAL A 123 -1.83 12.33 -4.29
N LEU A 124 -3.01 12.07 -3.71
CA LEU A 124 -3.89 10.99 -4.14
C LEU A 124 -4.55 11.23 -5.49
N GLN A 125 -4.84 12.49 -5.81
CA GLN A 125 -5.32 12.89 -7.13
C GLN A 125 -4.24 12.61 -8.19
N THR A 126 -3.01 13.05 -7.95
CA THR A 126 -1.87 12.79 -8.85
C THR A 126 -1.61 11.30 -9.04
N LEU A 127 -1.68 10.51 -7.95
CA LEU A 127 -1.61 9.06 -8.04
C LEU A 127 -2.74 8.49 -8.91
N GLY A 128 -3.97 8.95 -8.69
CA GLY A 128 -5.13 8.53 -9.46
C GLY A 128 -5.03 8.81 -10.97
N ASP A 129 -4.51 9.98 -11.28
CA ASP A 129 -4.25 10.41 -12.65
C ASP A 129 -3.17 9.56 -13.32
N TYR A 130 -2.07 9.29 -12.62
CA TYR A 130 -1.03 8.37 -13.08
C TYR A 130 -1.61 6.98 -13.40
N LEU A 131 -2.41 6.42 -12.48
CA LEU A 131 -3.02 5.10 -12.67
C LEU A 131 -3.99 5.06 -13.87
N SER A 132 -4.68 6.17 -14.12
CA SER A 132 -5.59 6.31 -15.26
C SER A 132 -4.82 6.32 -16.58
N GLU A 133 -3.68 7.02 -16.63
CA GLU A 133 -2.81 7.02 -17.81
C GLU A 133 -2.11 5.67 -18.00
N LEU A 134 -1.66 5.06 -16.91
CA LEU A 134 -1.06 3.72 -16.88
C LEU A 134 -2.01 2.67 -17.46
N ALA A 135 -3.30 2.73 -17.13
CA ALA A 135 -4.32 1.83 -17.67
C ALA A 135 -4.42 1.93 -19.19
N LYS A 136 -4.43 3.15 -19.75
CA LYS A 136 -4.47 3.34 -21.21
C LYS A 136 -3.27 2.70 -21.90
N HIS A 137 -2.07 2.93 -21.38
CA HIS A 137 -0.85 2.37 -21.96
C HIS A 137 -0.75 0.85 -21.78
N ARG A 138 -1.23 0.29 -20.66
CA ARG A 138 -1.32 -1.17 -20.48
C ARG A 138 -2.26 -1.77 -21.51
N ASP A 139 -3.47 -1.24 -21.65
CA ASP A 139 -4.47 -1.78 -22.58
C ASP A 139 -3.98 -1.71 -24.03
N GLN A 140 -3.26 -0.65 -24.40
CA GLN A 140 -2.59 -0.54 -25.71
C GLN A 140 -1.50 -1.60 -25.89
N ALA A 141 -0.63 -1.78 -24.89
CA ALA A 141 0.46 -2.74 -24.93
C ALA A 141 -0.06 -4.19 -24.99
N GLU A 142 -1.09 -4.53 -24.21
CA GLU A 142 -1.70 -5.85 -24.20
C GLU A 142 -2.38 -6.18 -25.54
N ARG A 143 -3.12 -5.23 -26.13
CA ARG A 143 -3.72 -5.40 -27.47
C ARG A 143 -2.66 -5.59 -28.55
N ALA A 144 -1.59 -4.80 -28.50
CA ALA A 144 -0.51 -4.91 -29.48
C ALA A 144 0.27 -6.22 -29.32
N ALA A 145 0.57 -6.63 -28.08
CA ALA A 145 1.21 -7.91 -27.80
C ALA A 145 0.35 -9.10 -28.26
N GLU A 146 -0.97 -9.04 -28.03
CA GLU A 146 -1.87 -10.09 -28.49
C GLU A 146 -1.95 -10.18 -30.02
N ALA A 147 -2.01 -9.04 -30.71
CA ALA A 147 -1.98 -9.01 -32.18
C ALA A 147 -0.69 -9.62 -32.74
N LEU A 148 0.47 -9.36 -32.11
CA LEU A 148 1.75 -9.94 -32.51
C LEU A 148 1.81 -11.45 -32.23
N ARG A 149 1.27 -11.93 -31.10
CA ARG A 149 1.17 -13.37 -30.81
C ARG A 149 0.29 -14.10 -31.83
N ILE A 150 -0.84 -13.52 -32.22
CA ILE A 150 -1.72 -14.07 -33.27
C ILE A 150 -0.99 -14.13 -34.61
N ALA A 151 -0.12 -13.15 -34.89
CA ALA A 151 0.71 -13.11 -36.08
C ALA A 151 1.99 -13.99 -35.99
N GLU A 152 2.17 -14.76 -34.91
CA GLU A 152 3.38 -15.55 -34.64
C GLU A 152 4.69 -14.73 -34.67
N LEU A 153 4.61 -13.44 -34.29
CA LEU A 153 5.74 -12.52 -34.21
C LEU A 153 6.16 -12.30 -32.75
N ASP A 154 7.46 -12.10 -32.55
CA ASP A 154 8.01 -11.74 -31.24
C ASP A 154 7.48 -10.38 -30.77
N VAL A 155 7.14 -10.28 -29.49
CA VAL A 155 6.72 -9.03 -28.85
C VAL A 155 7.97 -8.27 -28.40
N PRO A 156 8.25 -7.08 -28.95
CA PRO A 156 9.41 -6.30 -28.55
C PRO A 156 9.37 -5.88 -27.07
N ASP A 157 10.52 -5.89 -26.39
CA ASP A 157 10.65 -5.53 -24.97
C ASP A 157 10.18 -4.10 -24.68
N ASP A 158 10.37 -3.17 -25.62
CA ASP A 158 9.92 -1.78 -25.51
C ASP A 158 8.40 -1.64 -25.67
N LEU A 159 7.76 -2.58 -26.39
CA LEU A 159 6.31 -2.65 -26.49
C LEU A 159 5.71 -3.04 -25.14
N ALA A 160 6.38 -3.94 -24.42
CA ALA A 160 5.97 -4.45 -23.12
C ALA A 160 6.11 -3.41 -21.99
N ASP A 161 7.10 -2.51 -22.00
CA ASP A 161 7.34 -1.52 -20.93
C ASP A 161 6.35 -0.33 -20.96
N TYR A 162 5.07 -0.61 -20.77
CA TYR A 162 4.00 0.38 -20.65
C TYR A 162 4.17 1.36 -19.47
N PRO A 163 4.78 0.99 -18.31
CA PRO A 163 5.03 1.96 -17.25
C PRO A 163 6.00 3.06 -17.68
N ARG A 164 7.07 2.72 -18.42
CA ARG A 164 8.00 3.71 -18.98
C ARG A 164 7.30 4.65 -19.96
N LYS A 165 6.46 4.13 -20.85
CA LYS A 165 5.67 4.94 -21.79
C LYS A 165 4.74 5.92 -21.07
N THR A 166 4.11 5.46 -20.00
CA THR A 166 3.26 6.29 -19.13
C THR A 166 4.08 7.42 -18.51
N TRP A 167 5.28 7.12 -18.01
CA TRP A 167 6.18 8.12 -17.45
C TRP A 167 6.61 9.17 -18.47
N ASP A 168 6.98 8.74 -19.68
CA ASP A 168 7.35 9.63 -20.77
C ASP A 168 6.18 10.53 -21.21
N ALA A 169 4.94 10.02 -21.18
CA ALA A 169 3.74 10.82 -21.44
C ALA A 169 3.51 11.89 -20.37
N LEU A 170 3.71 11.57 -19.10
CA LEU A 170 3.64 12.56 -18.00
C LEU A 170 4.74 13.60 -18.08
N ARG A 171 5.96 13.21 -18.48
CA ARG A 171 7.07 14.15 -18.72
C ARG A 171 6.71 15.14 -19.82
N LYS A 172 6.23 14.65 -20.97
CA LYS A 172 5.84 15.48 -22.12
C LYS A 172 4.72 16.45 -21.79
N THR A 173 3.82 16.08 -20.88
CA THR A 173 2.70 16.93 -20.46
C THR A 173 3.02 17.81 -19.24
N GLY A 174 4.27 17.81 -18.75
CA GLY A 174 4.70 18.65 -17.63
C GLY A 174 4.08 18.26 -16.28
N ARG A 175 3.62 17.02 -16.14
CA ARG A 175 2.91 16.52 -14.94
C ARG A 175 3.82 15.86 -13.91
N LEU A 176 5.12 15.76 -14.18
CA LEU A 176 6.11 15.29 -13.22
C LEU A 176 6.63 16.45 -12.35
N PRO A 177 7.07 16.18 -11.11
CA PRO A 177 7.64 17.21 -10.26
C PRO A 177 8.84 17.90 -10.92
N PRO A 178 8.89 19.25 -10.98
CA PRO A 178 9.95 19.97 -11.71
C PRO A 178 11.38 19.59 -11.28
N ALA A 179 11.59 19.31 -9.98
CA ALA A 179 12.89 18.92 -9.44
C ALA A 179 13.39 17.56 -9.93
N PHE A 180 12.49 16.71 -10.45
CA PHE A 180 12.76 15.33 -10.84
C PHE A 180 12.31 15.02 -12.28
N ALA A 181 11.82 15.99 -13.03
CA ALA A 181 11.22 15.79 -14.35
C ALA A 181 12.20 15.16 -15.36
N GLU A 182 13.47 15.55 -15.30
CA GLU A 182 14.54 15.05 -16.16
C GLU A 182 15.08 13.67 -15.73
N GLN A 183 14.72 13.18 -14.54
CA GLN A 183 15.19 11.88 -14.07
C GLN A 183 14.64 10.77 -14.96
N PRO A 184 15.48 9.86 -15.50
CA PRO A 184 15.01 8.74 -16.31
C PRO A 184 14.12 7.81 -15.48
N TYR A 185 13.09 7.26 -16.11
CA TYR A 185 12.27 6.21 -15.50
C TYR A 185 13.14 4.97 -15.25
N SER A 186 13.11 4.47 -14.02
CA SER A 186 13.75 3.22 -13.65
C SER A 186 12.77 2.07 -13.82
N SER A 187 12.80 1.43 -14.99
CA SER A 187 11.99 0.24 -15.28
C SER A 187 12.33 -0.94 -14.39
N ARG A 188 11.31 -1.75 -14.09
CA ARG A 188 11.40 -2.99 -13.31
C ARG A 188 10.60 -4.07 -13.99
N PHE A 189 11.09 -5.31 -13.89
CA PHE A 189 10.44 -6.48 -14.45
C PHE A 189 10.38 -7.57 -13.40
N ASP A 190 9.27 -8.30 -13.36
CA ASP A 190 9.14 -9.44 -12.47
C ASP A 190 9.90 -10.67 -12.98
N GLY A 191 9.88 -11.76 -12.20
CA GLY A 191 10.57 -12.98 -12.62
C GLY A 191 9.93 -13.71 -13.79
N ALA A 192 8.79 -13.24 -14.31
CA ALA A 192 8.19 -13.69 -15.56
C ALA A 192 8.42 -12.69 -16.71
N GLY A 193 9.28 -11.68 -16.52
CA GLY A 193 9.57 -10.66 -17.53
C GLY A 193 8.47 -9.62 -17.74
N ARG A 194 7.44 -9.59 -16.87
CA ARG A 194 6.37 -8.60 -16.99
C ARG A 194 6.82 -7.29 -16.35
N PRO A 195 6.50 -6.13 -16.97
CA PRO A 195 6.82 -4.84 -16.38
C PRO A 195 6.08 -4.66 -15.05
N ILE A 196 6.77 -4.08 -14.07
CA ILE A 196 6.22 -3.72 -12.76
C ILE A 196 6.05 -2.20 -12.73
N PRO A 197 4.81 -1.68 -12.66
CA PRO A 197 4.61 -0.27 -12.37
C PRO A 197 5.18 0.07 -10.99
N ASN A 198 6.14 0.99 -10.93
CA ASN A 198 6.78 1.38 -9.67
C ASN A 198 6.90 2.90 -9.57
N LEU A 199 6.43 3.45 -8.46
CA LEU A 199 6.37 4.90 -8.23
C LEU A 199 6.65 5.24 -6.76
N CYS A 200 7.09 6.48 -6.53
CA CYS A 200 7.43 7.01 -5.21
C CYS A 200 6.67 8.31 -4.92
N LEU A 201 6.07 8.37 -3.73
CA LEU A 201 5.49 9.57 -3.15
C LEU A 201 6.49 10.16 -2.15
N LYS A 202 7.16 11.25 -2.53
CA LYS A 202 8.10 11.93 -1.65
C LYS A 202 7.36 12.84 -0.68
N LEU A 203 7.44 12.51 0.61
CA LEU A 203 6.68 13.14 1.69
C LEU A 203 7.60 13.34 2.90
N PRO A 204 7.69 14.56 3.47
CA PRO A 204 8.52 14.79 4.65
C PRO A 204 8.05 13.96 5.85
N THR A 205 8.93 13.76 6.83
CA THR A 205 8.58 13.13 8.11
C THR A 205 7.45 13.92 8.78
N GLY A 206 6.45 13.21 9.29
CA GLY A 206 5.22 13.84 9.82
C GLY A 206 4.12 14.09 8.78
N GLY A 207 4.40 14.03 7.47
CA GLY A 207 3.41 14.28 6.40
C GLY A 207 2.31 13.22 6.23
N GLY A 208 2.23 12.23 7.11
CA GLY A 208 1.22 11.17 7.05
C GLY A 208 1.50 10.09 6.00
N LYS A 209 2.74 9.60 5.89
CA LYS A 209 3.11 8.56 4.92
C LYS A 209 2.28 7.28 5.07
N THR A 210 2.23 6.68 6.24
CA THR A 210 1.42 5.46 6.46
C THR A 210 -0.08 5.67 6.16
N LEU A 211 -0.62 6.88 6.41
CA LEU A 211 -1.98 7.26 6.01
C LEU A 211 -2.15 7.24 4.48
N LEU A 212 -1.26 7.92 3.77
CA LEU A 212 -1.24 7.98 2.31
C LEU A 212 -0.93 6.62 1.68
N ALA A 213 -0.19 5.76 2.36
CA ALA A 213 0.04 4.38 1.93
C ALA A 213 -1.26 3.58 1.95
N ALA A 214 -2.05 3.68 3.03
CA ALA A 214 -3.35 3.02 3.14
C ALA A 214 -4.33 3.56 2.09
N ALA A 215 -4.38 4.89 1.91
CA ALA A 215 -5.20 5.52 0.89
C ALA A 215 -4.75 5.16 -0.54
N GLY A 216 -3.44 5.05 -0.75
CA GLY A 216 -2.84 4.59 -2.00
C GLY A 216 -3.24 3.15 -2.33
N VAL A 217 -3.26 2.24 -1.35
CA VAL A 217 -3.82 0.89 -1.51
C VAL A 217 -5.27 0.97 -1.98
N ALA A 218 -6.11 1.79 -1.33
CA ALA A 218 -7.50 1.95 -1.74
C ALA A 218 -7.64 2.46 -3.18
N ARG A 219 -6.82 3.44 -3.58
CA ARG A 219 -6.83 3.99 -4.96
C ARG A 219 -6.36 2.98 -5.99
N VAL A 220 -5.30 2.22 -5.69
CA VAL A 220 -4.77 1.19 -6.59
C VAL A 220 -5.77 0.04 -6.76
N PHE A 221 -6.34 -0.48 -5.67
CA PHE A 221 -7.29 -1.59 -5.74
C PHE A 221 -8.55 -1.21 -6.52
N SER A 222 -9.06 0.00 -6.31
CA SER A 222 -10.27 0.47 -6.99
C SER A 222 -10.07 0.82 -8.46
N SER A 223 -8.97 1.48 -8.79
CA SER A 223 -8.83 2.17 -10.09
C SER A 223 -7.93 1.41 -11.05
N TRP A 224 -6.87 0.79 -10.53
CA TRP A 224 -5.91 0.02 -11.32
C TRP A 224 -6.24 -1.47 -11.37
N LEU A 225 -6.40 -2.10 -10.20
CA LEU A 225 -6.71 -3.54 -10.11
C LEU A 225 -8.20 -3.84 -10.27
N ARG A 226 -9.07 -2.82 -10.12
CA ARG A 226 -10.54 -2.91 -10.21
C ARG A 226 -11.16 -4.05 -9.39
N ARG A 227 -10.58 -4.34 -8.22
CA ARG A 227 -11.00 -5.41 -7.31
C ARG A 227 -10.92 -4.97 -5.85
N SER A 228 -11.67 -5.63 -4.97
CA SER A 228 -11.66 -5.38 -3.52
C SER A 228 -11.02 -6.51 -2.72
N THR A 229 -10.43 -7.50 -3.39
CA THR A 229 -9.80 -8.69 -2.79
C THR A 229 -8.43 -8.93 -3.43
N GLY A 230 -7.58 -9.65 -2.73
CA GLY A 230 -6.20 -9.92 -3.15
C GLY A 230 -5.23 -9.73 -1.99
N LEU A 231 -3.96 -9.50 -2.31
CA LEU A 231 -2.89 -9.40 -1.32
C LEU A 231 -2.09 -8.10 -1.47
N VAL A 232 -1.88 -7.43 -0.35
CA VAL A 232 -0.96 -6.31 -0.18
C VAL A 232 0.21 -6.78 0.67
N LEU A 233 1.42 -6.62 0.14
CA LEU A 233 2.65 -6.83 0.87
C LEU A 233 3.12 -5.48 1.42
N TRP A 234 2.94 -5.26 2.72
CA TRP A 234 3.30 -4.02 3.39
C TRP A 234 4.69 -4.15 4.02
N VAL A 235 5.67 -3.54 3.39
CA VAL A 235 7.08 -3.58 3.79
C VAL A 235 7.39 -2.38 4.68
N VAL A 236 8.00 -2.64 5.83
CA VAL A 236 8.47 -1.63 6.78
C VAL A 236 9.96 -1.85 7.10
N PRO A 237 10.71 -0.79 7.46
CA PRO A 237 12.17 -0.86 7.50
C PRO A 237 12.73 -1.42 8.81
N ASN A 238 11.99 -1.33 9.92
CA ASN A 238 12.47 -1.74 11.24
C ASN A 238 11.33 -2.26 12.14
N GLU A 239 11.72 -2.88 13.26
CA GLU A 239 10.82 -3.51 14.23
C GLU A 239 9.89 -2.51 14.94
N ALA A 240 10.37 -1.28 15.20
CA ALA A 240 9.57 -0.26 15.85
C ALA A 240 8.38 0.16 14.97
N ILE A 241 8.67 0.48 13.70
CA ILE A 241 7.65 0.82 12.71
C ILE A 241 6.75 -0.40 12.47
N TYR A 242 7.29 -1.62 12.41
CA TYR A 242 6.49 -2.84 12.29
C TYR A 242 5.44 -2.95 13.40
N ARG A 243 5.84 -2.79 14.68
CA ARG A 243 4.90 -2.89 15.82
C ARG A 243 3.85 -1.78 15.80
N GLN A 244 4.25 -0.55 15.48
CA GLN A 244 3.34 0.59 15.39
C GLN A 244 2.31 0.38 14.27
N THR A 245 2.77 0.03 13.07
CA THR A 245 1.91 -0.24 11.91
C THR A 245 1.04 -1.47 12.17
N TRP A 246 1.56 -2.52 12.80
CA TRP A 246 0.76 -3.69 13.18
C TRP A 246 -0.39 -3.31 14.10
N LYS A 247 -0.12 -2.55 15.16
CA LYS A 247 -1.15 -2.08 16.11
C LYS A 247 -2.19 -1.23 15.39
N ALA A 248 -1.75 -0.26 14.59
CA ALA A 248 -2.62 0.64 13.83
C ALA A 248 -3.47 -0.06 12.76
N LEU A 249 -2.94 -1.09 12.10
CA LEU A 249 -3.69 -1.86 11.10
C LEU A 249 -4.58 -2.94 11.75
N SER A 250 -4.24 -3.43 12.94
CA SER A 250 -5.06 -4.42 13.64
C SER A 250 -6.28 -3.80 14.32
N ASP A 251 -6.15 -2.55 14.76
CA ASP A 251 -7.24 -1.77 15.36
C ASP A 251 -8.26 -1.34 14.30
N ARG A 252 -9.50 -1.83 14.42
CA ARG A 252 -10.59 -1.56 13.46
C ARG A 252 -11.07 -0.11 13.47
N ASP A 253 -10.89 0.59 14.57
CA ASP A 253 -11.31 1.98 14.73
C ASP A 253 -10.22 2.95 14.26
N HIS A 254 -9.00 2.45 14.07
CA HIS A 254 -7.90 3.26 13.59
C HIS A 254 -8.12 3.74 12.14
N PRO A 255 -7.86 5.03 11.84
CA PRO A 255 -7.91 5.62 10.49
C PRO A 255 -7.40 4.75 9.34
N TYR A 256 -6.18 4.22 9.48
CA TYR A 256 -5.55 3.39 8.45
C TYR A 256 -6.37 2.13 8.15
N ARG A 257 -6.94 1.55 9.20
CA ARG A 257 -7.72 0.32 9.08
C ARG A 257 -9.09 0.57 8.47
N GLN A 258 -9.71 1.71 8.77
CA GLN A 258 -10.95 2.14 8.14
C GLN A 258 -10.76 2.38 6.64
N ILE A 259 -9.67 3.03 6.24
CA ILE A 259 -9.33 3.23 4.83
C ILE A 259 -9.19 1.89 4.10
N LEU A 260 -8.47 0.93 4.70
CA LEU A 260 -8.34 -0.41 4.13
C LEU A 260 -9.67 -1.16 4.10
N ASN A 261 -10.57 -0.95 5.08
CA ASN A 261 -11.92 -1.51 5.05
C ASN A 261 -12.72 -1.00 3.85
N VAL A 262 -12.59 0.28 3.49
CA VAL A 262 -13.21 0.81 2.27
C VAL A 262 -12.65 0.08 1.03
N ALA A 263 -11.31 -0.06 0.94
CA ALA A 263 -10.65 -0.77 -0.15
C ALA A 263 -11.09 -2.25 -0.26
N GLY A 264 -11.22 -2.92 0.89
CA GLY A 264 -11.60 -4.34 1.01
C GLY A 264 -13.11 -4.60 1.01
N ALA A 265 -13.95 -3.58 0.79
CA ALA A 265 -15.41 -3.69 0.92
C ALA A 265 -15.85 -4.33 2.27
N GLY A 266 -15.24 -3.89 3.36
CA GLY A 266 -15.45 -4.37 4.73
C GLY A 266 -14.75 -5.70 5.08
N ARG A 267 -14.13 -6.38 4.11
CA ARG A 267 -13.48 -7.68 4.28
C ARG A 267 -11.97 -7.55 4.14
N VAL A 268 -11.29 -7.38 5.26
CA VAL A 268 -9.84 -7.20 5.30
C VAL A 268 -9.24 -8.09 6.37
N LYS A 269 -8.13 -8.74 6.05
CA LYS A 269 -7.39 -9.64 6.95
C LYS A 269 -5.96 -9.12 7.11
N ILE A 270 -5.54 -8.82 8.33
CA ILE A 270 -4.16 -8.41 8.63
C ILE A 270 -3.36 -9.67 8.97
N LEU A 271 -2.19 -9.83 8.34
CA LEU A 271 -1.38 -11.04 8.41
C LEU A 271 0.06 -10.68 8.79
N ASP A 272 0.66 -11.47 9.66
CA ASP A 272 2.11 -11.45 9.86
C ASP A 272 2.78 -12.48 8.92
N LYS A 273 4.12 -12.55 8.98
CA LYS A 273 4.93 -13.48 8.18
C LYS A 273 4.70 -14.97 8.46
N ASN A 274 4.02 -15.31 9.54
CA ASN A 274 3.75 -16.68 10.01
C ASN A 274 2.27 -17.08 9.88
N ALA A 275 1.38 -16.13 9.62
CA ALA A 275 -0.04 -16.39 9.47
C ALA A 275 -0.33 -17.33 8.28
N PRO A 276 -1.30 -18.25 8.43
CA PRO A 276 -1.73 -19.09 7.32
C PRO A 276 -2.40 -18.26 6.23
N LEU A 277 -2.16 -18.65 4.97
CA LEU A 277 -2.69 -17.98 3.79
C LEU A 277 -3.30 -19.02 2.85
N THR A 278 -4.58 -18.88 2.55
CA THR A 278 -5.28 -19.75 1.60
C THR A 278 -5.73 -18.97 0.37
N ARG A 279 -5.95 -19.65 -0.76
CA ARG A 279 -6.55 -19.03 -1.94
C ARG A 279 -7.95 -18.47 -1.65
N LEU A 280 -8.72 -19.15 -0.80
CA LEU A 280 -10.01 -18.65 -0.34
C LEU A 280 -9.88 -17.30 0.37
N ASP A 281 -8.85 -17.11 1.21
CA ASP A 281 -8.61 -15.82 1.86
C ASP A 281 -8.37 -14.71 0.84
N THR A 282 -7.49 -14.92 -0.14
CA THR A 282 -7.15 -13.91 -1.15
C THR A 282 -8.29 -13.61 -2.11
N ASP A 283 -9.16 -14.59 -2.37
CA ASP A 283 -10.30 -14.42 -3.26
C ASP A 283 -11.47 -13.69 -2.57
N SER A 284 -11.58 -13.83 -1.25
CA SER A 284 -12.71 -13.29 -0.46
C SER A 284 -12.38 -12.03 0.36
N HIS A 285 -11.11 -11.76 0.67
CA HIS A 285 -10.67 -10.64 1.50
C HIS A 285 -9.56 -9.84 0.83
N LEU A 286 -9.41 -8.58 1.25
CA LEU A 286 -8.15 -7.85 1.11
C LEU A 286 -7.19 -8.30 2.22
N CYS A 287 -6.25 -9.16 1.87
CA CYS A 287 -5.19 -9.58 2.79
C CYS A 287 -4.07 -8.53 2.80
N VAL A 288 -3.69 -8.04 3.98
CA VAL A 288 -2.56 -7.13 4.16
C VAL A 288 -1.52 -7.82 5.03
N MET A 289 -0.41 -8.23 4.41
CA MET A 289 0.70 -8.90 5.08
C MET A 289 1.80 -7.91 5.41
N LEU A 290 2.09 -7.71 6.70
CA LEU A 290 3.20 -6.88 7.13
C LEU A 290 4.49 -7.69 7.14
N LEU A 291 5.55 -7.13 6.58
CA LEU A 291 6.89 -7.71 6.56
C LEU A 291 7.96 -6.67 6.82
N MET A 292 9.02 -7.11 7.49
CA MET A 292 10.28 -6.38 7.48
C MET A 292 11.23 -7.03 6.49
N LEU A 293 11.67 -6.27 5.49
CA LEU A 293 12.79 -6.68 4.66
C LEU A 293 14.07 -6.17 5.30
N GLN A 294 14.77 -7.03 6.02
CA GLN A 294 16.10 -6.68 6.50
C GLN A 294 17.03 -6.48 5.31
N SER A 295 17.86 -5.43 5.35
CA SER A 295 18.93 -5.21 4.39
C SER A 295 19.76 -6.49 4.24
N ALA A 296 19.75 -7.05 3.03
CA ALA A 296 20.40 -8.32 2.67
C ALA A 296 21.96 -8.27 2.72
N ALA A 297 22.53 -7.44 3.60
CA ALA A 297 23.96 -7.40 3.90
C ALA A 297 24.39 -8.60 4.78
N ARG A 298 23.45 -9.25 5.47
CA ARG A 298 23.65 -10.62 5.96
C ARG A 298 22.89 -11.54 5.02
N LYS A 299 23.57 -12.55 4.47
CA LYS A 299 22.94 -13.79 3.98
C LYS A 299 22.22 -14.47 5.16
N SER A 300 21.18 -13.84 5.69
CA SER A 300 20.52 -14.34 6.88
C SER A 300 19.68 -15.54 6.44
N LYS A 301 19.80 -16.61 7.21
CA LYS A 301 18.97 -17.82 7.10
C LYS A 301 17.45 -17.49 7.15
N GLU A 302 17.04 -16.27 7.49
CA GLU A 302 15.64 -15.84 7.58
C GLU A 302 14.98 -15.53 6.24
N THR A 303 15.64 -14.85 5.30
CA THR A 303 15.06 -14.64 3.95
C THR A 303 14.83 -16.00 3.28
N LEU A 304 15.78 -16.93 3.42
CA LEU A 304 15.64 -18.33 3.01
C LEU A 304 14.54 -19.11 3.76
N ARG A 305 14.15 -18.71 4.98
CA ARG A 305 13.03 -19.30 5.74
C ARG A 305 11.66 -18.77 5.31
N PHE A 306 11.59 -17.59 4.69
CA PHE A 306 10.36 -17.09 4.06
C PHE A 306 9.99 -17.93 2.82
N PHE A 307 11.00 -18.46 2.13
CA PHE A 307 10.87 -19.37 0.99
C PHE A 307 10.79 -20.87 1.35
N ARG A 308 10.80 -21.25 2.64
CA ARG A 308 10.63 -22.67 3.00
C ARG A 308 9.18 -23.10 2.78
N ASP A 309 9.00 -24.34 2.33
CA ASP A 309 7.70 -24.99 2.31
C ASP A 309 7.06 -24.89 3.69
N ARG A 310 5.83 -24.41 3.72
CA ARG A 310 5.01 -24.36 4.93
C ARG A 310 3.67 -24.98 4.57
N GLY A 311 3.24 -25.99 5.35
CA GLY A 311 1.89 -26.55 5.24
C GLY A 311 0.76 -25.57 5.59
N SER A 312 1.07 -24.30 5.84
CA SER A 312 0.14 -23.21 6.14
C SER A 312 -0.29 -22.41 4.91
N VAL A 313 0.17 -22.78 3.70
CA VAL A 313 -0.19 -22.14 2.43
C VAL A 313 -0.93 -23.15 1.56
N LEU A 314 -2.21 -22.87 1.25
CA LEU A 314 -3.10 -23.87 0.64
C LEU A 314 -3.92 -23.29 -0.52
N GLY A 315 -4.19 -24.13 -1.53
CA GLY A 315 -5.12 -23.85 -2.61
C GLY A 315 -4.58 -23.03 -3.79
N PHE A 316 -3.28 -22.72 -3.82
CA PHE A 316 -2.65 -21.96 -4.91
C PHE A 316 -2.06 -22.84 -6.03
N LEU A 317 -1.80 -24.11 -5.73
CA LEU A 317 -1.11 -25.03 -6.63
C LEU A 317 -2.03 -26.20 -7.03
N PRO A 318 -1.83 -26.78 -8.22
CA PRO A 318 -2.50 -28.02 -8.61
C PRO A 318 -2.07 -29.18 -7.69
N ARG A 319 -2.81 -30.30 -7.76
CA ARG A 319 -2.46 -31.51 -7.01
C ARG A 319 -1.09 -32.03 -7.47
N GLU A 320 -0.35 -32.68 -6.57
CA GLU A 320 1.02 -33.14 -6.84
C GLU A 320 1.10 -34.18 -7.97
N ASP A 321 0.03 -34.94 -8.21
CA ASP A 321 -0.09 -35.94 -9.26
C ASP A 321 -0.45 -35.36 -10.64
N ASP A 322 -0.85 -34.10 -10.73
CA ASP A 322 -1.23 -33.43 -11.98
C ASP A 322 -0.01 -32.78 -12.66
N ILE A 323 0.85 -33.62 -13.22
CA ILE A 323 2.11 -33.21 -13.85
C ILE A 323 1.89 -32.20 -14.99
N ASP A 324 0.82 -32.37 -15.77
CA ASP A 324 0.52 -31.47 -16.90
C ASP A 324 0.14 -30.07 -16.38
N ALA A 325 -0.65 -29.97 -15.31
CA ALA A 325 -0.97 -28.68 -14.71
C ALA A 325 0.26 -27.98 -14.10
N HIS A 326 1.17 -28.72 -13.44
CA HIS A 326 2.43 -28.16 -12.95
C HIS A 326 3.33 -27.66 -14.09
N TRP A 327 3.40 -28.41 -15.19
CA TRP A 327 4.16 -28.03 -16.37
C TRP A 327 3.64 -26.74 -17.00
N GLU A 328 2.34 -26.63 -17.20
CA GLU A 328 1.74 -25.42 -17.76
C GLU A 328 1.91 -24.22 -16.81
N LEU A 329 1.81 -24.45 -15.49
CA LEU A 329 2.05 -23.40 -14.49
C LEU A 329 3.49 -22.86 -14.53
N LEU A 330 4.48 -23.73 -14.67
CA LEU A 330 5.90 -23.34 -14.83
C LEU A 330 6.13 -22.58 -16.13
N ARG A 331 5.40 -22.91 -17.20
CA ARG A 331 5.46 -22.21 -18.47
C ARG A 331 4.90 -20.79 -18.37
N GLN A 332 3.80 -20.62 -17.64
CA GLN A 332 3.15 -19.33 -17.42
C GLN A 332 3.90 -18.44 -16.42
N VAL A 333 4.53 -19.05 -15.41
CA VAL A 333 5.26 -18.34 -14.35
C VAL A 333 6.65 -18.97 -14.16
N PRO A 334 7.63 -18.60 -15.01
CA PRO A 334 8.94 -19.26 -15.06
C PRO A 334 9.77 -19.16 -13.78
N ASN A 335 9.48 -18.21 -12.91
CA ASN A 335 10.22 -18.01 -11.66
C ASN A 335 9.65 -18.77 -10.45
N LEU A 336 8.70 -19.70 -10.64
CA LEU A 336 8.26 -20.60 -9.57
C LEU A 336 9.37 -21.57 -9.17
N ASP A 337 9.44 -21.86 -7.87
CA ASP A 337 10.36 -22.87 -7.34
C ASP A 337 9.74 -24.26 -7.47
N ALA A 338 10.47 -25.19 -8.09
CA ALA A 338 10.09 -26.59 -8.24
C ALA A 338 11.06 -27.51 -7.47
N TYR A 339 10.62 -28.73 -7.15
CA TYR A 339 11.51 -29.76 -6.62
C TYR A 339 12.52 -30.18 -7.71
N ALA A 340 13.81 -30.16 -7.37
CA ALA A 340 14.87 -30.52 -8.29
C ALA A 340 15.45 -31.90 -7.92
N PRO A 341 15.72 -32.78 -8.90
CA PRO A 341 16.52 -33.98 -8.69
C PRO A 341 17.94 -33.63 -8.18
N TRP A 342 18.57 -34.56 -7.45
CA TRP A 342 19.92 -34.34 -6.93
C TRP A 342 20.92 -34.07 -8.06
N GLY A 343 21.70 -32.99 -7.94
CA GLY A 343 22.69 -32.58 -8.95
C GLY A 343 22.20 -31.66 -10.06
N MET A 344 20.91 -31.29 -10.10
CA MET A 344 20.36 -30.35 -11.09
C MET A 344 20.17 -28.94 -10.50
N SER A 345 20.36 -27.91 -11.33
CA SER A 345 20.03 -26.53 -10.96
C SER A 345 18.51 -26.32 -10.92
N ALA A 346 18.05 -25.28 -10.21
CA ALA A 346 16.64 -24.92 -10.17
C ALA A 346 16.09 -24.56 -11.57
N GLU A 347 16.92 -23.96 -12.42
CA GLU A 347 16.57 -23.62 -13.81
C GLU A 347 16.37 -24.87 -14.68
N GLN A 348 17.24 -25.88 -14.51
CA GLN A 348 17.10 -27.16 -15.21
C GLN A 348 15.84 -27.91 -14.78
N ALA A 349 15.52 -27.89 -13.49
CA ALA A 349 14.27 -28.48 -13.00
C ALA A 349 13.04 -27.77 -13.59
N ARG A 350 13.03 -26.43 -13.68
CA ARG A 350 11.91 -25.67 -14.26
C ARG A 350 11.66 -26.00 -15.74
N ALA A 351 12.71 -26.35 -16.49
CA ALA A 351 12.64 -26.63 -17.93
C ALA A 351 12.26 -28.10 -18.26
N GLN A 352 12.03 -28.94 -17.25
CA GLN A 352 11.72 -30.35 -17.44
C GLN A 352 10.24 -30.64 -17.17
N LYS A 353 9.57 -31.26 -18.16
CA LYS A 353 8.22 -31.81 -17.97
C LYS A 353 8.29 -32.94 -16.94
N GLY A 354 7.49 -32.86 -15.87
CA GLY A 354 7.59 -33.75 -14.71
C GLY A 354 7.94 -33.04 -13.40
N SER A 355 8.41 -31.79 -13.45
CA SER A 355 8.75 -31.04 -12.24
C SER A 355 7.54 -30.57 -11.46
N ILE A 356 7.55 -30.84 -10.16
CA ILE A 356 6.47 -30.46 -9.24
C ILE A 356 6.80 -29.12 -8.58
N VAL A 357 5.88 -28.17 -8.67
CA VAL A 357 6.01 -26.85 -8.04
C VAL A 357 5.86 -26.97 -6.52
N LYS A 358 6.76 -26.32 -5.77
CA LYS A 358 6.79 -26.39 -4.31
C LYS A 358 5.64 -25.64 -3.66
N SER A 359 5.04 -26.22 -2.63
CA SER A 359 4.01 -25.57 -1.81
C SER A 359 4.61 -24.60 -0.78
N SER A 360 5.05 -23.44 -1.28
CA SER A 360 5.71 -22.40 -0.50
C SER A 360 4.99 -21.06 -0.55
N LEU A 361 5.17 -20.25 0.50
CA LEU A 361 4.67 -18.87 0.53
C LEU A 361 5.23 -18.04 -0.63
N GLY A 362 6.51 -18.24 -0.99
CA GLY A 362 7.14 -17.56 -2.13
C GLY A 362 6.43 -17.84 -3.46
N ASN A 363 6.07 -19.11 -3.72
CA ASN A 363 5.29 -19.46 -4.91
C ASN A 363 3.88 -18.91 -4.87
N ALA A 364 3.20 -18.96 -3.71
CA ALA A 364 1.89 -18.33 -3.58
C ALA A 364 1.97 -16.83 -3.89
N MET A 365 2.97 -16.10 -3.39
CA MET A 365 3.17 -14.68 -3.71
C MET A 365 3.33 -14.45 -5.22
N ARG A 366 4.18 -15.24 -5.88
CA ARG A 366 4.43 -15.16 -7.33
C ARG A 366 3.18 -15.39 -8.18
N LEU A 367 2.25 -16.21 -7.69
CA LEU A 367 0.96 -16.50 -8.32
C LEU A 367 -0.09 -15.43 -8.02
N ILE A 368 -0.19 -14.98 -6.77
CA ILE A 368 -1.15 -13.96 -6.33
C ILE A 368 -0.84 -12.58 -6.95
N ARG A 369 0.44 -12.30 -7.20
CA ARG A 369 0.95 -11.02 -7.70
C ARG A 369 0.53 -9.84 -6.82
N PRO A 370 1.08 -9.74 -5.59
CA PRO A 370 0.62 -8.75 -4.61
C PRO A 370 0.90 -7.31 -5.07
N MET A 371 0.10 -6.36 -4.56
CA MET A 371 0.55 -4.97 -4.53
C MET A 371 1.60 -4.84 -3.43
N VAL A 372 2.73 -4.19 -3.71
CA VAL A 372 3.77 -3.95 -2.70
C VAL A 372 3.72 -2.49 -2.27
N VAL A 373 3.65 -2.28 -0.97
CA VAL A 373 3.80 -0.96 -0.32
C VAL A 373 5.13 -0.96 0.40
N ILE A 374 5.99 0.02 0.10
CA ILE A 374 7.25 0.24 0.80
C ILE A 374 7.08 1.50 1.63
N ASP A 375 6.78 1.32 2.92
CA ASP A 375 6.66 2.43 3.86
C ASP A 375 8.06 2.80 4.39
N GLU A 376 8.29 4.10 4.56
CA GLU A 376 9.58 4.67 4.98
C GLU A 376 10.78 4.20 4.12
N GLY A 377 10.65 4.32 2.79
CA GLY A 377 11.64 3.91 1.79
C GLY A 377 13.04 4.56 1.88
N HIS A 378 13.19 5.59 2.73
CA HIS A 378 14.46 6.30 2.93
C HIS A 378 15.53 5.45 3.63
N HIS A 379 15.13 4.41 4.36
CA HIS A 379 16.04 3.36 4.77
C HIS A 379 16.39 2.55 3.51
N ALA A 380 17.44 2.98 2.81
CA ALA A 380 17.82 2.46 1.50
C ALA A 380 17.76 0.92 1.45
N TYR A 381 16.67 0.38 0.88
CA TYR A 381 16.58 -1.04 0.59
C TYR A 381 17.68 -1.38 -0.41
N SER A 382 18.49 -2.39 -0.09
CA SER A 382 19.55 -2.83 -1.01
C SER A 382 18.94 -3.28 -2.33
N ASP A 383 19.71 -3.17 -3.42
CA ASP A 383 19.24 -3.64 -4.73
C ASP A 383 18.86 -5.12 -4.71
N THR A 384 19.47 -5.91 -3.83
CA THR A 384 19.10 -7.31 -3.57
C THR A 384 17.71 -7.46 -2.94
N ALA A 385 17.34 -6.60 -1.98
CA ALA A 385 16.01 -6.63 -1.38
C ALA A 385 14.94 -6.23 -2.40
N LEU A 386 15.22 -5.22 -3.21
CA LEU A 386 14.35 -4.79 -4.30
C LEU A 386 14.19 -5.89 -5.37
N LYS A 387 15.28 -6.55 -5.78
CA LYS A 387 15.22 -7.72 -6.68
C LYS A 387 14.40 -8.88 -6.11
N THR A 388 14.42 -9.06 -4.79
CA THR A 388 13.58 -10.07 -4.13
C THR A 388 12.11 -9.71 -4.24
N LEU A 389 11.77 -8.43 -4.06
CA LEU A 389 10.41 -7.92 -4.27
C LEU A 389 9.97 -8.06 -5.73
N ASP A 390 10.84 -7.72 -6.69
CA ASP A 390 10.57 -7.92 -8.12
C ASP A 390 10.25 -9.41 -8.41
N GLY A 391 10.99 -10.32 -7.77
CA GLY A 391 10.80 -11.77 -7.85
C GLY A 391 9.53 -12.33 -7.20
N PHE A 392 8.75 -11.53 -6.46
CA PHE A 392 7.41 -11.90 -5.98
C PHE A 392 6.30 -11.58 -6.99
N ASN A 393 6.65 -11.12 -8.19
CA ASN A 393 5.72 -10.80 -9.26
C ASN A 393 4.68 -9.73 -8.91
N PRO A 394 5.09 -8.59 -8.32
CA PRO A 394 4.14 -7.60 -7.84
C PRO A 394 3.31 -7.01 -8.99
N SER A 395 2.05 -6.70 -8.70
CA SER A 395 1.17 -6.04 -9.66
C SER A 395 1.42 -4.53 -9.78
N LEU A 396 1.98 -3.94 -8.72
CA LEU A 396 2.39 -2.53 -8.60
C LEU A 396 3.25 -2.36 -7.34
N MET A 397 4.26 -1.49 -7.39
CA MET A 397 5.08 -1.08 -6.24
C MET A 397 4.87 0.40 -5.91
N LEU A 398 4.41 0.69 -4.69
CA LEU A 398 4.21 2.03 -4.15
C LEU A 398 5.22 2.31 -3.05
N GLU A 399 6.15 3.22 -3.28
CA GLU A 399 7.14 3.67 -2.29
C GLU A 399 6.70 4.98 -1.65
N LEU A 400 6.84 5.11 -0.33
CA LEU A 400 6.67 6.37 0.39
C LEU A 400 7.95 6.68 1.16
N SER A 401 8.54 7.85 0.90
CA SER A 401 9.86 8.19 1.44
C SER A 401 10.01 9.69 1.66
N ALA A 402 10.72 10.09 2.71
CA ALA A 402 11.15 11.47 2.88
C ALA A 402 12.37 11.81 2.02
N THR A 403 13.25 10.83 1.78
CA THR A 403 14.48 10.98 1.01
C THR A 403 14.60 9.80 0.03
N PRO A 404 13.87 9.83 -1.09
CA PRO A 404 13.90 8.77 -2.09
C PRO A 404 15.29 8.64 -2.73
N ARG A 405 15.57 7.45 -3.28
CA ARG A 405 16.83 7.20 -4.00
C ARG A 405 16.82 7.94 -5.33
N VAL A 406 17.76 8.84 -5.54
CA VAL A 406 17.93 9.48 -6.86
C VAL A 406 18.76 8.55 -7.76
N ALA A 407 18.35 8.43 -9.02
CA ALA A 407 19.07 7.60 -9.99
C ALA A 407 20.53 8.05 -10.12
N SER A 408 21.44 7.09 -10.21
CA SER A 408 22.87 7.34 -10.44
C SER A 408 23.42 6.37 -11.49
N ALA A 409 24.62 6.64 -12.00
CA ALA A 409 25.28 5.78 -12.99
C ALA A 409 25.46 4.31 -12.54
N ARG A 410 25.34 4.03 -11.22
CA ARG A 410 25.56 2.69 -10.64
C ARG A 410 24.30 2.05 -10.05
N ALA A 411 23.18 2.77 -9.95
CA ALA A 411 22.00 2.27 -9.26
C ALA A 411 20.69 2.88 -9.76
N SER A 412 19.65 2.05 -9.86
CA SER A 412 18.29 2.48 -10.14
C SER A 412 17.77 3.42 -9.06
N GLY A 413 17.10 4.49 -9.50
CA GLY A 413 16.43 5.45 -8.63
C GLY A 413 14.96 5.11 -8.41
N SER A 414 14.37 5.74 -7.39
CA SER A 414 12.94 5.79 -7.18
C SER A 414 12.30 6.68 -8.26
N ASN A 415 11.15 6.26 -8.81
CA ASN A 415 10.39 7.04 -9.77
C ASN A 415 9.49 8.03 -9.01
N ILE A 416 9.97 9.25 -8.76
CA ILE A 416 9.30 10.23 -7.88
C ILE A 416 8.14 10.90 -8.62
N LEU A 417 6.91 10.45 -8.32
CA LEU A 417 5.69 10.96 -8.93
C LEU A 417 5.21 12.27 -8.27
N VAL A 418 5.45 12.40 -6.97
CA VAL A 418 5.04 13.56 -6.17
C VAL A 418 6.21 14.01 -5.29
N ASP A 419 6.42 15.33 -5.20
CA ASP A 419 7.41 15.99 -4.32
C ASP A 419 6.72 16.97 -3.36
N VAL A 420 6.32 16.47 -2.18
CA VAL A 420 5.78 17.34 -1.12
C VAL A 420 6.93 17.98 -0.35
N ARG A 421 6.89 19.30 -0.20
CA ARG A 421 7.89 20.07 0.53
C ARG A 421 7.46 20.35 1.96
N GLY A 422 8.42 20.73 2.81
CA GLY A 422 8.12 21.14 4.19
C GLY A 422 7.15 22.33 4.27
N THR A 423 7.15 23.23 3.29
CA THR A 423 6.19 24.36 3.22
C THR A 423 4.74 23.89 3.21
N ALA A 424 4.42 22.80 2.49
CA ALA A 424 3.07 22.25 2.47
C ALA A 424 2.64 21.64 3.82
N LEU A 425 3.60 21.14 4.61
CA LEU A 425 3.33 20.69 5.97
C LEU A 425 3.14 21.87 6.93
N ASP A 426 3.86 22.97 6.71
CA ASP A 426 3.72 24.20 7.49
C ASP A 426 2.34 24.84 7.27
N GLU A 427 1.94 25.00 6.01
CA GLU A 427 0.61 25.46 5.59
C GLU A 427 -0.52 24.57 6.14
N ALA A 428 -0.27 23.26 6.25
CA ALA A 428 -1.22 22.32 6.82
C ALA A 428 -1.23 22.27 8.37
N GLU A 429 -0.42 23.11 9.02
CA GLU A 429 -0.17 23.17 10.47
C GLU A 429 0.33 21.83 11.05
N MET A 430 1.08 21.08 10.25
CA MET A 430 1.59 19.75 10.59
C MET A 430 3.04 19.77 11.10
N ILE A 431 3.72 20.92 11.02
CA ILE A 431 5.03 21.08 11.64
C ILE A 431 4.84 21.55 13.08
N LYS A 432 5.36 20.76 14.03
CA LYS A 432 5.51 21.21 15.42
C LYS A 432 6.68 22.21 15.46
N LEU A 433 6.41 23.46 15.09
CA LEU A 433 7.33 24.56 15.39
C LEU A 433 7.09 25.03 16.84
N PRO A 434 8.15 25.47 17.54
CA PRO A 434 9.50 25.72 17.03
C PRO A 434 10.49 24.55 17.25
N ILE A 435 11.28 24.21 16.22
CA ILE A 435 12.55 23.51 16.41
C ILE A 435 13.56 24.57 16.87
N GLN A 436 13.97 24.54 18.13
CA GLN A 436 15.00 25.43 18.66
C GLN A 436 16.37 24.76 18.50
N VAL A 437 17.19 25.28 17.59
CA VAL A 437 18.57 24.81 17.39
C VAL A 437 19.52 25.84 17.97
N ASP A 438 20.23 25.45 19.03
CA ASP A 438 21.26 26.28 19.66
C ASP A 438 22.65 25.67 19.39
N ILE A 439 23.43 26.31 18.50
CA ILE A 439 24.77 25.86 18.13
C ILE A 439 25.79 26.56 19.02
N LYS A 440 26.19 25.90 20.11
CA LYS A 440 27.24 26.39 21.01
C LYS A 440 28.57 25.72 20.73
N ARG A 441 29.65 26.51 20.78
CA ARG A 441 31.03 26.01 20.78
C ARG A 441 31.43 25.67 22.21
N TRP A 442 31.24 24.41 22.58
CA TRP A 442 31.71 23.89 23.87
C TRP A 442 33.19 23.54 23.79
N ASN A 443 33.91 23.73 24.89
CA ASN A 443 35.32 23.34 24.99
C ASN A 443 35.49 21.82 25.13
N ASP A 444 34.46 21.14 25.63
CA ASP A 444 34.41 19.72 25.89
C ASP A 444 32.94 19.23 25.84
N TRP A 445 32.74 17.92 25.69
CA TRP A 445 31.40 17.34 25.56
C TRP A 445 30.66 17.25 26.90
N GLN A 446 31.38 17.21 28.03
CA GLN A 446 30.80 17.17 29.37
C GLN A 446 30.07 18.48 29.70
N SER A 447 30.62 19.62 29.29
CA SER A 447 29.97 20.92 29.38
C SER A 447 28.67 20.97 28.56
N CYS A 448 28.70 20.40 27.34
CA CYS A 448 27.50 20.27 26.50
C CYS A 448 26.43 19.40 27.20
N LEU A 449 26.82 18.24 27.73
CA LEU A 449 25.89 17.32 28.38
C LEU A 449 25.31 17.90 29.68
N THR A 450 26.12 18.61 30.48
CA THR A 450 25.68 19.33 31.67
C THR A 450 24.61 20.38 31.33
N ALA A 451 24.86 21.19 30.29
CA ALA A 451 23.89 22.19 29.84
C ALA A 451 22.57 21.55 29.34
N ALA A 452 22.67 20.42 28.63
CA ALA A 452 21.50 19.67 28.16
C ALA A 452 20.68 19.08 29.32
N VAL A 453 21.34 18.59 30.38
CA VAL A 453 20.68 18.12 31.61
C VAL A 453 19.97 19.27 32.34
N HIS A 454 20.61 20.43 32.48
CA HIS A 454 19.95 21.60 33.08
C HIS A 454 18.70 22.02 32.30
N GLN A 455 18.74 21.96 30.96
CA GLN A 455 17.57 22.23 30.13
C GLN A 455 16.49 21.16 30.31
N LEU A 456 16.86 19.88 30.42
CA LEU A 456 15.92 18.79 30.71
C LEU A 456 15.19 19.02 32.04
N ASP A 457 15.91 19.41 33.09
CA ASP A 457 15.33 19.69 34.42
C ASP A 457 14.45 20.94 34.42
N ALA A 458 14.79 21.96 33.63
CA ALA A 458 13.92 23.13 33.44
C ALA A 458 12.60 22.73 32.75
N LEU A 459 12.68 21.99 31.64
CA LEU A 459 11.51 21.48 30.94
C LEU A 459 10.66 20.55 31.81
N GLN A 460 11.27 19.75 32.68
CA GLN A 460 10.54 18.88 33.59
C GLN A 460 9.71 19.71 34.59
N ARG A 461 10.29 20.76 35.17
CA ARG A 461 9.55 21.66 36.08
C ARG A 461 8.36 22.33 35.41
N GLU A 462 8.52 22.77 34.16
CA GLU A 462 7.43 23.35 33.37
C GLU A 462 6.34 22.30 33.04
N ALA A 463 6.74 21.09 32.67
CA ALA A 463 5.83 19.98 32.40
C ALA A 463 5.03 19.58 33.66
N ASP A 464 5.66 19.56 34.83
CA ASP A 464 5.02 19.25 36.10
C ASP A 464 4.03 20.34 36.51
N ALA A 465 4.38 21.61 36.31
CA ALA A 465 3.48 22.75 36.54
C ALA A 465 2.24 22.66 35.63
N LEU A 466 2.43 22.39 34.34
CA LEU A 466 1.32 22.21 33.40
C LEU A 466 0.43 21.01 33.77
N HIS A 467 1.04 19.90 34.21
CA HIS A 467 0.29 18.72 34.65
C HIS A 467 -0.56 19.04 35.88
N ALA A 468 -0.03 19.79 36.84
CA ALA A 468 -0.76 20.23 38.02
C ALA A 468 -1.96 21.13 37.66
N GLU A 469 -1.84 21.96 36.62
CA GLU A 469 -2.89 22.89 36.20
C GLU A 469 -4.00 22.23 35.36
N CYS A 470 -3.64 21.32 34.43
CA CYS A 470 -4.58 20.83 33.42
C CYS A 470 -4.63 19.31 33.25
N ALA A 471 -3.97 18.55 34.13
CA ALA A 471 -3.82 17.09 34.06
C ALA A 471 -3.16 16.58 32.76
N ARG A 472 -2.60 17.47 31.93
CA ARG A 472 -1.87 17.09 30.71
C ARG A 472 -0.47 16.63 31.08
N TYR A 473 -0.20 15.34 30.94
CA TYR A 473 1.13 14.77 31.15
C TYR A 473 2.04 15.08 29.96
N ILE A 474 3.21 15.67 30.24
CA ILE A 474 4.30 15.88 29.27
C ILE A 474 5.57 15.30 29.87
N ARG A 475 6.33 14.57 29.06
CA ARG A 475 7.59 13.95 29.48
C ARG A 475 8.76 14.43 28.62
N PRO A 476 9.59 15.34 29.14
CA PRO A 476 10.89 15.66 28.53
C PRO A 476 11.82 14.45 28.56
N ILE A 477 12.50 14.18 27.45
CA ILE A 477 13.51 13.11 27.33
C ILE A 477 14.75 13.68 26.65
N LEU A 478 15.92 13.41 27.21
CA LEU A 478 17.21 13.79 26.66
C LEU A 478 17.72 12.70 25.71
N LEU A 479 17.97 13.05 24.45
CA LEU A 479 18.63 12.18 23.48
C LEU A 479 20.11 12.60 23.35
N VAL A 480 21.02 11.68 23.68
CA VAL A 480 22.46 11.89 23.61
C VAL A 480 23.02 11.07 22.44
N GLN A 481 23.50 11.77 21.40
CA GLN A 481 24.18 11.13 20.30
C GLN A 481 25.69 11.05 20.57
N VAL A 482 26.24 9.84 20.55
CA VAL A 482 27.67 9.56 20.76
C VAL A 482 28.35 9.08 19.49
N GLU A 483 29.67 9.12 19.47
CA GLU A 483 30.48 8.76 18.29
C GLU A 483 30.74 7.25 18.22
N ARG A 484 30.87 6.58 19.37
CA ARG A 484 31.19 5.16 19.48
C ARG A 484 30.35 4.41 20.50
N THR A 485 30.18 3.11 20.23
CA THR A 485 29.38 2.17 21.01
C THR A 485 30.00 0.79 20.90
N GLY A 486 30.03 0.00 21.98
CA GLY A 486 30.53 -1.37 21.99
C GLY A 486 31.74 -1.53 22.92
N ARG A 487 31.79 -2.64 23.68
CA ARG A 487 32.71 -2.82 24.81
C ARG A 487 34.20 -2.70 24.42
N ASP A 488 34.54 -3.06 23.19
CA ASP A 488 35.93 -3.15 22.70
C ASP A 488 36.41 -1.87 21.99
N MET A 489 35.60 -0.79 21.93
CA MET A 489 35.88 0.43 21.14
C MET A 489 36.03 1.72 21.96
N ARG A 490 36.40 1.59 23.24
CA ARG A 490 36.76 2.72 24.12
C ARG A 490 38.16 3.27 23.76
N ASP A 491 38.29 3.88 22.58
CA ASP A 491 39.52 4.54 22.15
C ASP A 491 39.63 5.94 22.76
N ALA A 492 40.85 6.34 23.16
CA ALA A 492 41.14 7.70 23.62
C ALA A 492 40.96 8.70 22.46
N GLY A 493 39.89 9.49 22.48
CA GLY A 493 39.66 10.59 21.53
C GLY A 493 38.26 10.67 20.94
N PHE A 494 37.41 9.65 21.11
CA PHE A 494 36.00 9.66 20.70
C PHE A 494 35.08 9.53 21.91
N ILE A 495 33.88 10.11 21.83
CA ILE A 495 32.87 10.03 22.89
C ILE A 495 32.18 8.66 22.81
N HIS A 496 32.41 7.83 23.83
CA HIS A 496 31.78 6.51 23.95
C HIS A 496 30.46 6.56 24.75
N ALA A 497 29.53 5.66 24.44
CA ALA A 497 28.26 5.54 25.17
C ALA A 497 28.43 5.36 26.69
N ASP A 498 29.38 4.52 27.10
CA ASP A 498 29.65 4.27 28.52
C ASP A 498 30.25 5.49 29.24
N ASP A 499 30.99 6.35 28.53
CA ASP A 499 31.55 7.58 29.10
C ASP A 499 30.44 8.61 29.32
N ALA A 500 29.55 8.75 28.35
CA ALA A 500 28.34 9.57 28.50
C ALA A 500 27.44 9.05 29.63
N LYS A 501 27.25 7.72 29.74
CA LYS A 501 26.49 7.10 30.84
C LYS A 501 27.14 7.38 32.20
N ALA A 502 28.45 7.17 32.32
CA ALA A 502 29.18 7.42 33.56
C ALA A 502 29.07 8.89 33.99
N PHE A 503 29.13 9.83 33.02
CA PHE A 503 28.99 11.25 33.31
C PHE A 503 27.55 11.63 33.72
N LEU A 504 26.52 11.06 33.07
CA LEU A 504 25.12 11.26 33.50
C LEU A 504 24.87 10.76 34.93
N LEU A 505 25.46 9.62 35.31
CA LEU A 505 25.41 9.13 36.69
C LEU A 505 26.07 10.11 37.67
N GLN A 506 27.20 10.73 37.29
CA GLN A 506 27.84 11.79 38.09
C GLN A 506 26.97 13.05 38.22
N LEU A 507 26.17 13.37 37.19
CA LEU A 507 25.20 14.46 37.21
C LEU A 507 23.91 14.13 38.01
N GLY A 508 23.83 12.95 38.62
CA GLY A 508 22.73 12.57 39.53
C GLY A 508 21.62 11.72 38.90
N PHE A 509 21.80 11.21 37.68
CA PHE A 509 20.88 10.23 37.12
C PHE A 509 21.04 8.87 37.83
N HIS A 510 19.94 8.13 37.94
CA HIS A 510 19.97 6.72 38.32
C HIS A 510 20.15 5.83 37.10
N GLU A 511 20.67 4.60 37.29
CA GLU A 511 20.83 3.65 36.18
C GLU A 511 19.52 3.37 35.43
N ARG A 512 18.39 3.29 36.15
CA ARG A 512 17.05 3.09 35.58
C ARG A 512 16.54 4.28 34.77
N GLN A 513 17.18 5.45 34.88
CA GLN A 513 16.82 6.65 34.12
C GLN A 513 17.61 6.79 32.81
N ILE A 514 18.59 5.91 32.57
CA ILE A 514 19.46 5.96 31.40
C ILE A 514 19.28 4.67 30.59
N ALA A 515 18.92 4.79 29.32
CA ALA A 515 18.93 3.66 28.38
C ALA A 515 19.99 3.83 27.30
N ILE A 516 20.71 2.76 26.99
CA ILE A 516 21.61 2.65 25.85
C ILE A 516 20.90 1.89 24.72
N LYS A 517 20.80 2.53 23.54
CA LYS A 517 20.26 1.95 22.31
C LYS A 517 21.30 2.00 21.19
N THR A 518 21.89 0.86 20.90
CA THR A 518 22.93 0.65 19.89
C THR A 518 22.57 -0.55 19.02
N ALA A 519 23.42 -0.91 18.06
CA ALA A 519 23.21 -2.12 17.26
C ALA A 519 23.38 -3.42 18.09
N GLU A 520 24.12 -3.36 19.20
CA GLU A 520 24.45 -4.51 20.06
C GLU A 520 23.57 -4.59 21.32
N THR A 521 23.19 -3.43 21.86
CA THR A 521 22.44 -3.30 23.11
C THR A 521 21.17 -2.50 22.87
N ASP A 522 20.02 -3.01 23.33
CA ASP A 522 18.72 -2.34 23.21
C ASP A 522 17.97 -2.41 24.54
N GLU A 523 18.33 -1.52 25.47
CA GLU A 523 17.72 -1.44 26.81
C GLU A 523 16.26 -0.94 26.75
N LEU A 524 15.83 -0.36 25.63
CA LEU A 524 14.45 0.08 25.40
C LEU A 524 13.47 -1.09 25.16
N LYS A 525 13.97 -2.30 24.90
CA LYS A 525 13.13 -3.50 24.76
C LYS A 525 12.71 -4.14 26.08
N GLN A 526 13.27 -3.70 27.20
CA GLN A 526 12.88 -4.19 28.52
C GLN A 526 11.41 -3.81 28.81
N PRO A 527 10.60 -4.71 29.40
CA PRO A 527 9.17 -4.48 29.63
C PRO A 527 8.83 -3.12 30.27
N GLU A 528 9.66 -2.67 31.21
CA GLU A 528 9.58 -1.39 31.92
C GLU A 528 9.83 -0.14 31.05
N ASN A 529 10.45 -0.31 29.88
CA ASN A 529 10.91 0.77 29.00
C ASN A 529 10.23 0.75 27.61
N ILE A 530 9.28 -0.17 27.37
CA ILE A 530 8.60 -0.32 26.06
C ILE A 530 7.80 0.92 25.68
N ASP A 531 7.11 1.53 26.64
CA ASP A 531 6.33 2.75 26.43
C ASP A 531 6.99 3.93 27.14
N LEU A 532 7.86 4.64 26.41
CA LEU A 532 8.56 5.82 26.90
C LEU A 532 7.62 6.98 27.30
N LEU A 533 6.37 6.97 26.82
CA LEU A 533 5.38 7.99 27.14
C LEU A 533 4.52 7.62 28.35
N ALA A 534 4.66 6.40 28.88
CA ALA A 534 3.94 5.97 30.05
C ALA A 534 4.44 6.72 31.31
N PRO A 535 3.55 7.17 32.21
CA PRO A 535 3.94 7.84 33.45
C PRO A 535 4.88 7.02 34.34
N GLY A 536 4.77 5.69 34.30
CA GLY A 536 5.58 4.77 35.09
C GLY A 536 6.96 4.45 34.50
N CYS A 537 7.28 4.91 33.29
CA CYS A 537 8.63 4.73 32.74
C CYS A 537 9.61 5.62 33.52
N GLU A 538 10.80 5.13 33.86
CA GLU A 538 11.82 5.91 34.57
C GLU A 538 12.83 6.60 33.63
N ILE A 539 12.88 6.21 32.34
CA ILE A 539 13.86 6.71 31.38
C ILE A 539 13.77 8.22 31.17
N ARG A 540 14.86 8.92 31.43
CA ARG A 540 15.04 10.36 31.22
C ARG A 540 16.09 10.68 30.17
N ALA A 541 17.08 9.81 29.98
CA ALA A 541 18.13 9.97 28.98
C ALA A 541 18.29 8.70 28.13
N ILE A 542 18.45 8.87 26.82
CA ILE A 542 18.73 7.78 25.88
C ILE A 542 20.04 8.09 25.16
N ILE A 543 20.97 7.15 25.20
CA ILE A 543 22.29 7.26 24.55
C ILE A 543 22.29 6.39 23.30
N THR A 544 22.67 6.97 22.16
CA THR A 544 22.70 6.24 20.88
C THR A 544 23.77 6.78 19.94
N LYS A 545 24.14 6.01 18.92
CA LYS A 545 25.08 6.45 17.86
C LYS A 545 24.37 7.05 16.64
N GLN A 546 23.12 6.65 16.40
CA GLN A 546 22.30 7.08 15.26
C GLN A 546 20.92 7.47 15.77
N ALA A 547 20.19 8.32 15.03
CA ALA A 547 18.83 8.70 15.39
C ALA A 547 17.96 7.46 15.72
N LEU A 548 17.13 7.59 16.77
CA LEU A 548 16.37 6.49 17.38
C LEU A 548 15.38 5.84 16.42
#